data_AF-A0A524MBB9-F1
#
_entry.id   AF-A0A524MBB9-F1
#
_cell.length_a   1.000
_cell.length_b   1.000
_cell.length_c   1.000
_cell.angle_alpha   90.00
_cell.angle_beta   90.00
_cell.angle_gamma   90.00
#
_symmetry.space_group_name_H-M   'P 1'
#
loop_
_entity.id
_entity.type
_entity.pdbx_description
1 polymer ?
#
loop_
_entity_poly.entity_id
_entity_poly.type
_entity_poly.pdbx_seq_one_letter_code
_entity_poly.pdbx_strand_id
1 'polypeptide(L)'
;TKVHPVARACVKILGVKTALELAHIIASVGLAQNLAALRALASEGIQKGHMALHARNVAATAGARGEQVDIIAEKLVKEKNVKVERAKELLEEMGK
;
A
#
# COMPACT_ATOMS: atom_id res chain seq x y z
N THR A 1 13.78 -4.95 -32.05
CA THR A 1 13.73 -6.26 -31.35
C THR A 1 14.73 -7.29 -31.82
N LYS A 2 15.40 -7.14 -32.99
CA LYS A 2 16.29 -8.17 -33.54
C LYS A 2 17.76 -8.11 -33.08
N VAL A 3 18.22 -6.94 -32.61
CA VAL A 3 19.64 -6.71 -32.23
C VAL A 3 19.91 -7.12 -30.78
N HIS A 4 19.07 -6.68 -29.84
CA HIS A 4 19.26 -7.00 -28.42
C HIS A 4 18.83 -8.46 -28.13
N PRO A 5 19.72 -9.32 -27.59
CA PRO A 5 19.43 -10.75 -27.40
C PRO A 5 18.25 -11.01 -26.48
N VAL A 6 18.12 -10.23 -25.38
CA VAL A 6 16.98 -10.33 -24.46
C VAL A 6 15.65 -9.98 -25.15
N ALA A 7 15.61 -8.89 -25.93
CA ALA A 7 14.38 -8.50 -26.64
C ALA A 7 13.93 -9.58 -27.64
N ARG A 8 14.88 -10.24 -28.32
CA ARG A 8 14.61 -11.36 -29.21
C ARG A 8 14.07 -12.58 -28.44
N ALA A 9 14.64 -12.89 -27.28
CA ALA A 9 14.16 -13.97 -26.41
C ALA A 9 12.73 -13.69 -25.91
N CYS A 10 12.44 -12.47 -25.45
CA CYS A 10 11.09 -12.08 -25.00
C CYS A 10 10.05 -12.21 -26.12
N VAL A 11 10.34 -11.74 -27.33
CA VAL A 11 9.42 -11.91 -28.48
C VAL A 11 9.22 -13.39 -28.83
N LYS A 12 10.27 -14.21 -28.73
CA LYS A 12 10.17 -15.66 -28.93
C LYS A 12 9.29 -16.34 -27.87
N ILE A 13 9.42 -15.95 -26.60
CA ILE A 13 8.59 -16.45 -25.50
C ILE A 13 7.11 -16.07 -25.72
N LEU A 14 6.84 -14.84 -26.14
CA LEU A 14 5.49 -14.36 -26.43
C LEU A 14 4.86 -15.04 -27.66
N GLY A 15 5.67 -15.62 -28.56
CA GLY A 15 5.16 -16.34 -29.74
C GLY A 15 4.47 -15.46 -30.79
N VAL A 16 4.61 -14.13 -30.69
CA VAL A 16 3.96 -13.18 -31.61
C VAL A 16 4.58 -13.22 -33.00
N LYS A 17 3.73 -13.22 -34.02
CA LYS A 17 4.10 -13.30 -35.43
C LYS A 17 4.04 -11.93 -36.10
N THR A 18 3.19 -11.04 -35.60
CA THR A 18 3.00 -9.69 -36.16
C THR A 18 3.19 -8.59 -35.11
N ALA A 19 3.52 -7.39 -35.58
CA ALA A 19 3.57 -6.22 -34.72
C ALA A 19 2.21 -5.88 -34.10
N LEU A 20 1.12 -6.18 -34.81
CA LEU A 20 -0.25 -5.94 -34.34
C LEU A 20 -0.62 -6.87 -33.18
N GLU A 21 -0.24 -8.15 -33.24
CA GLU A 21 -0.40 -9.09 -32.12
C GLU A 21 0.34 -8.60 -30.87
N LEU A 22 1.58 -8.12 -31.03
CA LEU A 22 2.35 -7.54 -29.94
C LEU A 22 1.65 -6.30 -29.36
N ALA A 23 1.12 -5.42 -30.21
CA ALA A 23 0.39 -4.23 -29.77
C ALA A 23 -0.86 -4.58 -28.96
N HIS A 24 -1.62 -5.60 -29.37
CA HIS A 24 -2.78 -6.08 -28.61
C HIS A 24 -2.38 -6.59 -27.23
N ILE A 25 -1.32 -7.42 -27.14
CA ILE A 25 -0.82 -7.92 -25.85
C ILE A 25 -0.42 -6.76 -24.94
N ILE A 26 0.33 -5.78 -25.46
CA ILE A 26 0.77 -4.61 -24.69
C ILE A 26 -0.44 -3.83 -24.16
N ALA A 27 -1.45 -3.58 -25.01
CA ALA A 27 -2.67 -2.88 -24.61
C ALA A 27 -3.44 -3.65 -23.52
N SER A 28 -3.60 -4.97 -23.67
CA SER A 28 -4.25 -5.82 -22.67
C SER A 28 -3.51 -5.83 -21.34
N VAL A 29 -2.18 -5.92 -21.36
CA VAL A 29 -1.35 -5.82 -20.14
C VAL A 29 -1.49 -4.45 -19.49
N GLY A 30 -1.51 -3.37 -20.27
CA GLY A 30 -1.74 -2.02 -19.75
C GLY A 30 -3.09 -1.87 -19.06
N LEU A 31 -4.16 -2.44 -19.64
CA LEU A 31 -5.49 -2.47 -19.01
C LEU A 31 -5.51 -3.30 -17.74
N ALA A 32 -4.88 -4.48 -17.74
CA ALA A 32 -4.79 -5.33 -16.56
C ALA A 32 -4.01 -4.63 -15.41
N GLN A 33 -2.91 -3.94 -15.76
CA GLN A 33 -2.12 -3.16 -14.81
C GLN A 33 -2.92 -1.98 -14.24
N ASN A 34 -3.65 -1.25 -15.08
CA ASN A 34 -4.52 -0.15 -14.64
C ASN A 34 -5.62 -0.67 -13.69
N LEU A 35 -6.29 -1.77 -14.05
CA LEU A 35 -7.31 -2.38 -13.21
C LEU A 35 -6.74 -2.83 -11.85
N ALA A 36 -5.58 -3.48 -11.85
CA ALA A 36 -4.91 -3.91 -10.63
C ALA A 36 -4.55 -2.72 -9.72
N ALA A 37 -4.04 -1.63 -10.30
CA ALA A 37 -3.72 -0.40 -9.57
C ALA A 37 -4.98 0.25 -8.96
N LEU A 38 -6.04 0.40 -9.74
CA LEU A 38 -7.33 0.92 -9.26
C LEU A 38 -7.91 0.04 -8.16
N ARG A 39 -7.88 -1.28 -8.34
CA ARG A 39 -8.35 -2.24 -7.33
C ARG A 39 -7.52 -2.14 -6.05
N ALA A 40 -6.21 -1.99 -6.15
CA ALA A 40 -5.35 -1.81 -4.99
C ALA A 40 -5.71 -0.52 -4.24
N LEU A 41 -5.81 0.62 -4.94
CA LEU A 41 -6.17 1.91 -4.35
C LEU A 41 -7.58 1.94 -3.74
N ALA A 42 -8.54 1.27 -4.38
CA ALA A 42 -9.91 1.18 -3.91
C ALA A 42 -10.13 0.09 -2.86
N SER A 43 -9.16 -0.81 -2.65
CA SER A 43 -9.30 -1.88 -1.67
C SER A 43 -9.13 -1.37 -0.25
N GLU A 44 -10.01 -1.83 0.64
CA GLU A 44 -9.92 -1.54 2.08
C GLU A 44 -8.62 -2.06 2.70
N GLY A 45 -8.01 -3.11 2.15
CA GLY A 45 -6.81 -3.74 2.72
C GLY A 45 -5.63 -2.77 2.82
N ILE A 46 -5.36 -2.02 1.75
CA ILE A 46 -4.28 -1.02 1.73
C ILE A 46 -4.61 0.14 2.66
N GLN A 47 -5.87 0.60 2.66
CA GLN A 47 -6.31 1.68 3.54
C GLN A 47 -6.26 1.27 5.03
N LYS A 48 -6.68 0.06 5.39
CA LYS A 48 -6.59 -0.49 6.75
C LYS A 48 -5.14 -0.59 7.22
N GLY A 49 -4.24 -1.09 6.36
CA GLY A 49 -2.80 -1.13 6.66
C GLY A 49 -2.21 0.27 6.87
N HIS A 50 -2.54 1.22 6.00
CA HIS A 50 -2.08 2.60 6.10
C HIS A 50 -2.62 3.29 7.37
N MET A 51 -3.90 3.08 7.71
CA MET A 51 -4.50 3.62 8.93
C MET A 51 -3.93 3.01 10.20
N ALA A 52 -3.62 1.70 10.22
CA ALA A 52 -2.93 1.07 11.33
C ALA A 52 -1.54 1.68 11.55
N LEU A 53 -0.75 1.85 10.47
CA LEU A 53 0.55 2.51 10.55
C LEU A 53 0.41 3.98 10.97
N HIS A 54 -0.59 4.69 10.45
CA HIS A 54 -0.85 6.08 10.80
C HIS A 54 -1.18 6.25 12.30
N ALA A 55 -2.02 5.39 12.87
CA ALA A 55 -2.34 5.41 14.29
C ALA A 55 -1.10 5.14 15.17
N ARG A 56 -0.24 4.19 14.78
CA ARG A 56 1.05 3.95 15.46
C ARG A 56 1.98 5.15 15.38
N ASN A 57 2.06 5.81 14.22
CA ASN A 57 2.86 7.02 14.05
C ASN A 57 2.34 8.18 14.92
N VAL A 58 1.03 8.35 15.03
CA VAL A 58 0.41 9.34 15.92
C VAL A 58 0.73 9.04 17.39
N ALA A 59 0.60 7.78 17.81
CA ALA A 59 0.97 7.36 19.17
C ALA A 59 2.46 7.61 19.47
N ALA A 60 3.35 7.25 18.54
CA ALA A 60 4.79 7.50 18.68
C ALA A 60 5.12 9.00 18.71
N THR A 61 4.45 9.82 17.91
CA THR A 61 4.61 11.29 17.90
C THR A 61 4.16 11.92 19.22
N ALA A 62 3.17 11.34 19.88
CA ALA A 62 2.75 11.74 21.22
C ALA A 62 3.75 11.36 22.33
N GLY A 63 4.76 10.54 22.01
CA GLY A 63 5.82 10.14 22.93
C GLY A 63 5.69 8.71 23.48
N ALA A 64 4.71 7.93 23.02
CA ALA A 64 4.56 6.54 23.41
C ALA A 64 5.77 5.69 22.97
N ARG A 65 6.19 4.72 23.80
CA ARG A 65 7.33 3.84 23.50
C ARG A 65 7.02 2.39 23.78
N GLY A 66 7.69 1.49 23.05
CA GLY A 66 7.52 0.04 23.21
C GLY A 66 6.06 -0.38 23.05
N GLU A 67 5.56 -1.19 23.99
CA GLU A 67 4.19 -1.72 23.97
C GLU A 67 3.11 -0.64 24.06
N GLN A 68 3.42 0.54 24.60
CA GLN A 68 2.47 1.65 24.71
C GLN A 68 1.99 2.14 23.33
N VAL A 69 2.85 2.04 22.30
CA VAL A 69 2.50 2.48 20.94
C VAL A 69 1.33 1.69 20.39
N ASP A 70 1.35 0.37 20.57
CA ASP A 70 0.32 -0.51 20.01
C ASP A 70 -0.99 -0.38 20.82
N ILE A 71 -0.90 -0.28 22.15
CA ILE A 71 -2.06 -0.05 23.03
C ILE A 71 -2.78 1.26 22.70
N ILE A 72 -2.01 2.36 22.57
CA ILE A 72 -2.58 3.68 22.27
C ILE A 72 -3.11 3.71 20.85
N ALA A 73 -2.39 3.15 19.87
CA ALA A 73 -2.86 3.06 18.48
C ALA A 73 -4.20 2.33 18.37
N GLU A 74 -4.39 1.20 19.07
CA GLU A 74 -5.67 0.49 19.09
C GLU A 74 -6.80 1.33 19.69
N LYS A 75 -6.55 2.03 20.80
CA LYS A 75 -7.55 2.92 21.41
C LYS A 75 -7.94 4.06 20.46
N LEU A 76 -6.97 4.72 19.82
CA LEU A 76 -7.23 5.80 18.85
C LEU A 76 -8.11 5.33 17.69
N VAL A 77 -7.86 4.13 17.18
CA VAL A 77 -8.66 3.53 16.10
C VAL A 77 -10.07 3.18 16.58
N LYS A 78 -10.22 2.57 17.77
CA LYS A 78 -11.53 2.25 18.37
C LYS A 78 -12.38 3.50 18.61
N GLU A 79 -11.76 4.58 19.07
CA GLU A 79 -12.41 5.88 19.32
C GLU A 79 -12.67 6.67 18.03
N LYS A 80 -12.13 6.24 16.88
CA LYS A 80 -12.12 7.01 15.62
C LYS A 80 -11.53 8.42 15.77
N ASN A 81 -10.59 8.60 16.71
CA ASN A 81 -9.98 9.89 17.04
C ASN A 81 -8.46 9.79 16.95
N VAL A 82 -7.94 9.63 15.73
CA VAL A 82 -6.51 9.48 15.45
C VAL A 82 -5.84 10.85 15.39
N LYS A 83 -5.74 11.52 16.54
CA LYS A 83 -5.10 12.84 16.71
C LYS A 83 -3.99 12.78 17.76
N VAL A 84 -2.97 13.61 17.58
CA VAL A 84 -1.81 13.66 18.49
C VAL A 84 -2.22 14.11 19.89
N GLU A 85 -3.18 15.04 19.98
CA GLU A 85 -3.73 15.52 21.24
C GLU A 85 -4.38 14.38 22.02
N ARG A 86 -5.24 13.59 21.37
CA ARG A 86 -5.89 12.43 22.01
C ARG A 86 -4.87 11.36 22.40
N ALA A 87 -3.84 11.16 21.58
CA ALA A 87 -2.77 10.23 21.90
C ALA A 87 -1.96 10.65 23.14
N LYS A 88 -1.77 11.95 23.36
CA LYS A 88 -1.15 12.48 24.60
C LYS A 88 -2.04 12.25 25.81
N GLU A 89 -3.34 12.52 25.71
CA GLU A 89 -4.30 12.23 26.79
C GLU A 89 -4.28 10.76 27.19
N LEU A 90 -4.31 9.85 26.20
CA LEU A 90 -4.23 8.41 26.44
C LEU A 90 -2.91 7.99 27.08
N LEU A 91 -1.80 8.64 26.73
CA LEU A 91 -0.50 8.39 27.33
C LEU A 91 -0.45 8.86 28.80
N GLU A 92 -1.04 10.01 29.12
CA GLU A 92 -1.17 10.51 30.49
C GLU A 92 -2.10 9.63 31.34
N GLU A 93 -3.20 9.12 30.77
CA GLU A 93 -4.10 8.16 31.41
C GLU A 93 -3.40 6.84 31.77
N MET A 94 -2.41 6.40 30.98
CA MET A 94 -1.62 5.19 31.25
C MET A 94 -0.51 5.39 32.29
N GLY A 95 -0.09 6.64 32.51
CA GLY A 95 0.92 6.98 33.51
C GLY A 95 0.37 7.21 34.92
N LYS A 96 -0.96 7.22 35.07
CA LYS A 96 -1.68 7.23 36.36
C LYS A 96 -1.95 5.81 36.83
#